data_AF-A0A378A707-F1
#
_entry.id   AF-A0A378A707-F1
#
_cell.length_a   1.000
_cell.length_b   1.000
_cell.length_c   1.000
_cell.angle_alpha   90.00
_cell.angle_beta   90.00
_cell.angle_gamma   90.00
#
_symmetry.space_group_name_H-M   'P 1'
#
loop_
_entity.id
_entity.type
_entity.pdbx_description
1 polymer ?
#
loop_
_entity_poly.entity_id
_entity_poly.type
_entity_poly.pdbx_seq_one_letter_code
_entity_poly.pdbx_strand_id
1 'polypeptide(L)'
;MAAGLGQEWSGFGQTLFVRPMEQAWQQVLTPAAESLNAQWRSAVVEDWNSAFGGRYPFKNTSSEVSLPLLAKYLNSETGRIARFLQTRLNGVLHKEGSRWMADSINAQGLTFNPAFLQAMNTLSHLSDVAFANGEAGLHFALRPGTADGVMQDGAGNRQSRNLSI
;
A
#
# COMPACT_ATOMS: atom_id res chain seq x y z
N MET A 1 4.47 -30.45 -51.35
CA MET A 1 5.35 -29.37 -50.87
C MET A 1 4.51 -28.11 -50.70
N ALA A 2 3.91 -27.91 -49.52
CA ALA A 2 3.08 -26.73 -49.22
C ALA A 2 3.11 -26.34 -47.73
N ALA A 3 3.62 -27.22 -46.85
CA ALA A 3 3.77 -26.96 -45.43
C ALA A 3 4.93 -26.00 -45.06
N GLY A 4 5.89 -25.77 -45.97
CA GLY A 4 7.07 -24.92 -45.71
C GLY A 4 6.80 -23.42 -45.82
N LEU A 5 5.89 -23.00 -46.71
CA LEU A 5 5.57 -21.58 -46.92
C LEU A 5 4.88 -20.97 -45.69
N GLY A 6 3.96 -21.67 -45.02
CA GLY A 6 3.31 -21.13 -43.81
C GLY A 6 4.30 -20.80 -42.69
N GLN A 7 5.39 -21.58 -42.54
CA GLN A 7 6.43 -21.32 -41.54
C GLN A 7 7.37 -20.18 -41.95
N GLU A 8 7.80 -20.12 -43.22
CA GLU A 8 8.66 -19.04 -43.73
C GLU A 8 7.97 -17.68 -43.63
N TRP A 9 6.68 -17.62 -43.94
CA TRP A 9 5.87 -16.42 -43.87
C TRP A 9 5.56 -16.00 -42.43
N SER A 10 5.48 -16.94 -41.49
CA SER A 10 5.32 -16.64 -40.06
C SER A 10 6.56 -15.96 -39.46
N GLY A 11 7.77 -16.42 -39.81
CA GLY A 11 9.03 -15.81 -39.35
C GLY A 11 9.28 -14.44 -39.98
N PHE A 12 8.86 -14.25 -41.23
CA PHE A 12 8.91 -12.97 -41.93
C PHE A 12 7.94 -11.94 -41.30
N GLY A 13 6.70 -12.34 -41.03
CA GLY A 13 5.69 -11.49 -40.39
C GLY A 13 6.09 -11.04 -38.98
N GLN A 14 6.66 -11.94 -38.18
CA GLN A 14 7.16 -11.61 -36.84
C GLN A 14 8.28 -10.56 -36.89
N THR A 15 9.18 -10.66 -37.87
CA THR A 15 10.37 -9.80 -37.94
C THR A 15 10.06 -8.42 -38.50
N LEU A 16 9.14 -8.31 -39.47
CA LEU A 16 8.82 -7.04 -40.11
C LEU A 16 7.71 -6.24 -39.42
N PHE A 17 6.81 -6.90 -38.70
CA PHE A 17 5.66 -6.21 -38.09
C PHE A 17 5.68 -6.27 -36.56
N VAL A 18 6.04 -7.42 -35.97
CA VAL A 18 5.99 -7.56 -34.51
C VAL A 18 7.21 -6.92 -33.84
N ARG A 19 8.43 -7.19 -34.33
CA ARG A 19 9.65 -6.61 -33.73
C ARG A 19 9.69 -5.08 -33.74
N PRO A 20 9.36 -4.36 -34.84
CA PRO A 20 9.36 -2.89 -34.81
C PRO A 20 8.31 -2.33 -33.85
N MET A 21 7.17 -3.02 -33.72
CA MET A 21 6.12 -2.67 -32.76
C MET A 21 6.57 -2.89 -31.31
N GLU A 22 7.22 -4.03 -31.00
CA GLU A 22 7.81 -4.30 -29.67
C GLU A 22 8.89 -3.27 -29.31
N GLN A 23 9.74 -2.90 -30.27
CA GLN A 23 10.77 -1.89 -30.07
C GLN A 23 10.17 -0.49 -29.83
N ALA A 24 9.19 -0.09 -30.63
CA ALA A 24 8.46 1.15 -30.42
C ALA A 24 7.75 1.17 -29.06
N TRP A 25 7.16 0.04 -28.65
CA TRP A 25 6.53 -0.11 -27.34
C TRP A 25 7.50 0.12 -26.19
N GLN A 26 8.70 -0.49 -26.22
CA GLN A 26 9.72 -0.27 -25.18
C GLN A 26 10.20 1.18 -25.09
N GLN A 27 10.30 1.88 -26.24
CA GLN A 27 10.69 3.29 -26.28
C GLN A 27 9.64 4.22 -25.66
N VAL A 28 8.35 3.85 -25.69
CA VAL A 28 7.27 4.62 -25.07
C VAL A 28 7.10 4.29 -23.58
N LEU A 29 7.31 3.03 -23.19
CA LEU A 29 7.12 2.58 -21.80
C LEU A 29 8.07 3.25 -20.81
N THR A 30 9.34 3.43 -21.18
CA THR A 30 10.38 3.98 -20.28
C THR A 30 10.04 5.41 -19.81
N PRO A 31 9.82 6.39 -20.71
CA PRO A 31 9.46 7.75 -20.28
C PRO A 31 8.09 7.82 -19.60
N ALA A 32 7.16 6.93 -19.96
CA ALA A 32 5.87 6.84 -19.26
C ALA A 32 6.06 6.39 -17.79
N ALA A 33 6.92 5.40 -17.54
CA ALA A 33 7.25 4.94 -16.20
C ALA A 33 7.98 6.02 -15.38
N GLU A 34 8.89 6.78 -15.98
CA GLU A 34 9.56 7.92 -15.32
C GLU A 34 8.57 9.04 -14.96
N SER A 35 7.67 9.38 -15.88
CA SER A 35 6.60 10.36 -15.65
C SER A 35 5.68 9.91 -14.51
N LEU A 36 5.29 8.64 -14.50
CA LEU A 36 4.50 8.06 -13.41
C LEU A 36 5.24 8.12 -12.07
N ASN A 37 6.54 7.83 -12.04
CA ASN A 37 7.35 7.94 -10.83
C ASN A 37 7.41 9.38 -10.31
N ALA A 38 7.54 10.37 -11.21
CA ALA A 38 7.50 11.78 -10.84
C ALA A 38 6.12 12.17 -10.28
N GLN A 39 5.03 11.72 -10.90
CA GLN A 39 3.67 11.95 -10.43
C GLN A 39 3.42 11.31 -9.07
N TRP A 40 3.90 10.08 -8.84
CA TRP A 40 3.79 9.42 -7.53
C TRP A 40 4.52 10.19 -6.43
N ARG A 41 5.76 10.63 -6.72
CA ARG A 41 6.56 11.40 -5.76
C ARG A 41 5.85 12.69 -5.35
N SER A 42 5.42 13.47 -6.32
CA SER A 42 4.76 14.75 -6.07
C SER A 42 3.36 14.59 -5.47
N ALA A 43 2.55 13.65 -5.96
CA ALA A 43 1.16 13.51 -5.53
C ALA A 43 1.00 12.85 -4.16
N VAL A 44 1.99 12.06 -3.70
CA VAL A 44 1.88 11.24 -2.48
C VAL A 44 3.11 11.33 -1.59
N VAL A 45 4.30 11.04 -2.11
CA VAL A 45 5.50 10.82 -1.27
C VAL A 45 5.96 12.10 -0.58
N GLU A 46 6.00 13.22 -1.30
CA GLU A 46 6.46 14.50 -0.75
C GLU A 46 5.58 14.95 0.41
N ASP A 47 4.26 14.98 0.21
CA ASP A 47 3.30 15.35 1.26
C ASP A 47 3.28 14.35 2.42
N TRP A 48 3.41 13.05 2.14
CA TRP A 48 3.52 12.00 3.17
C TRP A 48 4.75 12.24 4.05
N ASN A 49 5.92 12.47 3.45
CA ASN A 49 7.16 12.69 4.18
C ASN A 49 7.11 13.98 5.00
N SER A 50 6.52 15.04 4.45
CA SER A 50 6.29 16.29 5.16
C SER A 50 5.37 16.11 6.38
N ALA A 51 4.27 15.38 6.21
CA ALA A 51 3.30 15.14 7.28
C ALA A 51 3.82 14.22 8.38
N PHE A 52 4.57 13.17 8.03
CA PHE A 52 4.82 12.03 8.92
C PHE A 52 6.30 11.71 9.16
N GLY A 53 7.23 12.13 8.29
CA GLY A 53 8.61 11.63 8.25
C GLY A 53 9.48 11.93 9.48
N GLY A 54 9.09 12.91 10.30
CA GLY A 54 9.78 13.29 11.55
C GLY A 54 9.08 12.84 12.84
N ARG A 55 8.02 12.04 12.74
CA ARG A 55 7.08 11.78 13.84
C ARG A 55 7.05 10.31 14.24
N TYR A 56 6.76 10.03 15.50
CA TYR A 56 6.41 8.70 15.98
C TYR A 56 5.10 8.23 15.30
N PRO A 57 5.01 6.99 14.78
CA PRO A 57 5.92 5.86 14.97
C PRO A 57 7.05 5.72 13.93
N PHE A 58 7.15 6.60 12.93
CA PHE A 58 8.14 6.50 11.86
C PHE A 58 9.56 6.89 12.31
N LYS A 59 9.65 7.78 13.31
CA LYS A 59 10.88 8.17 14.00
C LYS A 59 10.66 8.13 15.50
N ASN A 60 11.71 7.82 16.25
CA ASN A 60 11.68 7.87 17.71
C ASN A 60 11.76 9.33 18.20
N THR A 61 10.64 10.04 18.13
CA THR A 61 10.50 11.43 18.56
C THR A 61 9.28 11.59 19.45
N SER A 62 9.20 12.68 20.22
CA SER A 62 8.03 12.99 21.04
C SER A 62 6.81 13.47 20.24
N SER A 63 7.01 13.85 18.98
CA SER A 63 5.93 14.31 18.11
C SER A 63 5.25 13.13 17.45
N GLU A 64 3.96 12.95 17.69
CA GLU A 64 3.18 11.85 17.12
C GLU A 64 2.52 12.23 15.78
N VAL A 65 2.22 11.21 14.98
CA VAL A 65 1.41 11.35 13.76
C VAL A 65 -0.05 11.62 14.11
N SER A 66 -0.72 12.43 13.30
CA SER A 66 -2.17 12.58 13.39
C SER A 66 -2.85 11.33 12.82
N LEU A 67 -3.51 10.54 13.67
CA LEU A 67 -4.27 9.36 13.23
C LEU A 67 -5.40 9.71 12.24
N PRO A 68 -6.20 10.78 12.43
CA PRO A 68 -7.18 11.19 11.42
C PRO A 68 -6.54 11.57 10.08
N LEU A 69 -5.36 12.20 10.09
CA LEU A 69 -4.65 12.49 8.85
C LEU A 69 -4.12 11.21 8.19
N LEU A 70 -3.59 10.27 8.97
CA LEU A 70 -3.14 8.98 8.49
C LEU A 70 -4.28 8.19 7.84
N ALA A 71 -5.49 8.21 8.44
CA ALA A 71 -6.69 7.60 7.87
C ALA A 71 -7.00 8.13 6.47
N LYS A 72 -6.89 9.45 6.24
CA LYS A 72 -7.11 10.08 4.91
C LYS A 72 -6.13 9.61 3.84
N TYR A 73 -4.95 9.11 4.22
CA TYR A 73 -4.02 8.51 3.26
C TYR A 73 -4.29 7.02 3.05
N LEU A 74 -4.54 6.29 4.14
CA LEU A 74 -4.56 4.83 4.15
C LEU A 74 -5.91 4.21 3.82
N ASN A 75 -7.01 4.94 3.97
CA ASN A 75 -8.35 4.43 3.72
C ASN A 75 -8.40 3.65 2.39
N SER A 76 -8.90 2.42 2.46
CA SER A 76 -8.72 1.39 1.44
C SER A 76 -9.41 1.68 0.11
N GLU A 77 -10.34 2.63 0.08
CA GLU A 77 -11.09 3.05 -1.11
C GLU A 77 -10.90 4.54 -1.41
N THR A 78 -11.05 5.39 -0.39
CA THR A 78 -11.06 6.85 -0.56
C THR A 78 -9.74 7.52 -0.23
N GLY A 79 -8.80 6.75 0.34
CA GLY A 79 -7.50 7.25 0.75
C GLY A 79 -6.67 7.75 -0.43
N ARG A 80 -5.82 8.74 -0.16
CA ARG A 80 -4.97 9.36 -1.20
C ARG A 80 -4.11 8.33 -1.95
N ILE A 81 -3.60 7.33 -1.24
CA ILE A 81 -2.81 6.23 -1.84
C ILE A 81 -3.70 5.37 -2.72
N ALA A 82 -4.82 4.84 -2.18
CA ALA A 82 -5.73 3.97 -2.91
C ALA A 82 -6.25 4.65 -4.19
N ARG A 83 -6.67 5.92 -4.12
CA ARG A 83 -7.11 6.68 -5.29
C ARG A 83 -6.02 6.84 -6.34
N PHE A 84 -4.77 7.10 -5.94
CA PHE A 84 -3.67 7.18 -6.90
C PHE A 84 -3.50 5.86 -7.65
N LEU A 85 -3.47 4.73 -6.93
CA LEU A 85 -3.32 3.40 -7.54
C LEU A 85 -4.49 3.09 -8.50
N GLN A 86 -5.72 3.36 -8.07
CA GLN A 86 -6.92 3.10 -8.89
C GLN A 86 -7.05 4.04 -10.10
N THR A 87 -6.51 5.25 -10.05
CA THR A 87 -6.64 6.21 -11.16
C THR A 87 -5.48 6.15 -12.14
N ARG A 88 -4.26 5.88 -11.66
CA ARG A 88 -3.04 5.90 -12.46
C ARG A 88 -2.53 4.51 -12.83
N LEU A 89 -2.86 3.49 -12.04
CA LEU A 89 -2.28 2.14 -12.16
C LEU A 89 -3.30 1.03 -12.40
N ASN A 90 -4.60 1.31 -12.52
CA ASN A 90 -5.65 0.28 -12.68
C ASN A 90 -5.43 -0.69 -13.86
N GLY A 91 -4.75 -0.25 -14.93
CA GLY A 91 -4.46 -1.12 -16.08
C GLY A 91 -3.32 -2.12 -15.84
N VAL A 92 -2.48 -1.92 -14.83
CA VAL A 92 -1.25 -2.71 -14.59
C VAL A 92 -1.10 -3.18 -13.15
N LEU A 93 -1.97 -2.71 -12.25
CA LEU A 93 -2.03 -3.05 -10.84
C LEU A 93 -3.50 -3.20 -10.45
N HIS A 94 -3.85 -4.33 -9.85
CA HIS A 94 -5.19 -4.59 -9.35
C HIS A 94 -5.15 -4.97 -7.87
N LYS A 95 -6.31 -4.86 -7.22
CA LYS A 95 -6.48 -5.23 -5.81
C LYS A 95 -7.16 -6.60 -5.73
N GLU A 96 -6.52 -7.55 -5.06
CA GLU A 96 -7.09 -8.86 -4.73
C GLU A 96 -7.25 -8.96 -3.21
N GLY A 97 -8.50 -8.91 -2.74
CA GLY A 97 -8.81 -8.76 -1.32
C GLY A 97 -8.17 -7.48 -0.75
N SER A 98 -7.21 -7.65 0.17
CA SER A 98 -6.46 -6.54 0.77
C SER A 98 -5.11 -6.26 0.12
N ARG A 99 -4.72 -7.03 -0.90
CA ARG A 99 -3.39 -6.96 -1.51
C ARG A 99 -3.41 -6.30 -2.88
N TRP A 100 -2.37 -5.52 -3.17
CA TRP A 100 -2.07 -4.99 -4.49
C TRP A 100 -1.13 -5.93 -5.23
N MET A 101 -1.52 -6.31 -6.44
CA MET A 101 -0.77 -7.21 -7.31
C MET A 101 -0.63 -6.63 -8.71
N ALA A 102 0.55 -6.83 -9.30
CA ALA A 102 0.79 -6.46 -10.68
C ALA A 102 -0.04 -7.37 -11.61
N ASP A 103 -0.63 -6.78 -12.64
CA ASP A 103 -1.27 -7.54 -13.71
C ASP A 103 -0.20 -8.00 -14.70
N SER A 104 0.19 -9.27 -14.63
CA SER A 104 1.25 -9.84 -15.48
C SER A 104 0.89 -9.88 -16.96
N ILE A 105 -0.40 -9.80 -17.31
CA ILE A 105 -0.86 -9.82 -18.70
C ILE A 105 -0.69 -8.43 -19.30
N ASN A 106 -1.07 -7.38 -18.56
CA ASN A 106 -1.06 -6.00 -19.04
C ASN A 106 0.25 -5.25 -18.76
N ALA A 107 1.06 -5.70 -17.80
CA ALA A 107 2.35 -5.09 -17.46
C ALA A 107 3.54 -5.64 -18.27
N GLN A 108 3.30 -6.19 -19.47
CA GLN A 108 4.39 -6.72 -20.31
C GLN A 108 5.43 -5.62 -20.63
N GLY A 109 6.68 -5.87 -20.25
CA GLY A 109 7.78 -4.90 -20.38
C GLY A 109 7.87 -3.87 -19.25
N LEU A 110 6.96 -3.89 -18.26
CA LEU A 110 6.99 -3.07 -17.05
C LEU A 110 7.32 -3.96 -15.84
N THR A 111 8.37 -3.59 -15.11
CA THR A 111 8.71 -4.26 -13.85
C THR A 111 8.39 -3.34 -12.68
N PHE A 112 7.51 -3.78 -11.79
CA PHE A 112 7.27 -3.07 -10.53
C PHE A 112 8.45 -3.28 -9.57
N ASN A 113 8.82 -2.22 -8.86
CA ASN A 113 9.76 -2.34 -7.75
C ASN A 113 9.12 -3.22 -6.64
N PRO A 114 9.74 -4.34 -6.24
CA PRO A 114 9.20 -5.21 -5.20
C PRO A 114 9.00 -4.49 -3.86
N ALA A 115 9.88 -3.54 -3.52
CA ALA A 115 9.75 -2.75 -2.29
C ALA A 115 8.51 -1.84 -2.31
N PHE A 116 8.13 -1.32 -3.48
CA PHE A 116 6.90 -0.55 -3.64
C PHE A 116 5.67 -1.43 -3.37
N LEU A 117 5.60 -2.62 -3.99
CA LEU A 117 4.49 -3.55 -3.79
C LEU A 117 4.39 -4.00 -2.33
N GLN A 118 5.52 -4.31 -1.69
CA GLN A 118 5.56 -4.66 -0.27
C GLN A 118 5.04 -3.51 0.60
N ALA A 119 5.47 -2.27 0.35
CA ALA A 119 5.00 -1.10 1.09
C ALA A 119 3.49 -0.90 0.94
N MET A 120 2.95 -0.97 -0.28
CA MET A 120 1.51 -0.81 -0.51
C MET A 120 0.68 -1.90 0.18
N ASN A 121 1.19 -3.13 0.22
CA ASN A 121 0.55 -4.25 0.91
C ASN A 121 0.58 -4.08 2.44
N THR A 122 1.70 -3.64 3.01
CA THR A 122 1.80 -3.32 4.44
C THR A 122 0.81 -2.22 4.84
N LEU A 123 0.72 -1.16 4.04
CA LEU A 123 -0.20 -0.05 4.30
C LEU A 123 -1.67 -0.47 4.16
N SER A 124 -1.99 -1.32 3.18
CA SER A 124 -3.36 -1.84 3.00
C SER A 124 -3.77 -2.72 4.17
N HIS A 125 -2.88 -3.61 4.63
CA HIS A 125 -3.13 -4.41 5.82
C HIS A 125 -3.34 -3.55 7.07
N LEU A 126 -2.52 -2.51 7.26
CA LEU A 126 -2.69 -1.56 8.35
C LEU A 126 -4.05 -0.85 8.27
N SER A 127 -4.49 -0.44 7.07
CA SER A 127 -5.81 0.15 6.88
C SER A 127 -6.92 -0.80 7.33
N ASP A 128 -6.86 -2.07 6.94
CA ASP A 128 -7.91 -3.03 7.25
C ASP A 128 -8.00 -3.34 8.75
N VAL A 129 -6.86 -3.34 9.46
CA VAL A 129 -6.82 -3.66 10.89
C VAL A 129 -7.14 -2.43 11.75
N ALA A 130 -6.52 -1.28 11.46
CA ALA A 130 -6.58 -0.10 12.33
C ALA A 130 -7.60 0.95 11.89
N PHE A 131 -8.08 0.88 10.65
CA PHE A 131 -8.98 1.88 10.05
C PHE A 131 -10.20 1.23 9.38
N ALA A 132 -10.65 0.07 9.87
CA ALA A 132 -11.75 -0.71 9.27
C ALA A 132 -13.04 0.11 9.05
N ASN A 133 -13.32 1.07 9.92
CA ASN A 133 -14.51 1.94 9.83
C ASN A 133 -14.20 3.33 9.23
N GLY A 134 -13.04 3.51 8.61
CA GLY A 134 -12.58 4.78 8.06
C GLY A 134 -11.96 5.75 9.06
N GLU A 135 -12.05 5.45 10.36
CA GLU A 135 -11.39 6.16 11.46
C GLU A 135 -10.46 5.21 12.23
N ALA A 136 -9.48 5.78 12.94
CA ALA A 136 -8.57 4.99 13.75
C ALA A 136 -9.32 4.34 14.93
N GLY A 137 -9.36 3.02 14.97
CA GLY A 137 -10.03 2.28 16.04
C GLY A 137 -9.59 0.82 16.08
N LEU A 138 -9.15 0.36 17.27
CA LEU A 138 -8.70 -1.01 17.53
C LEU A 138 -9.32 -1.49 18.83
N HIS A 139 -9.87 -2.71 18.84
CA HIS A 139 -10.33 -3.38 20.06
C HIS A 139 -9.34 -4.48 20.43
N PHE A 140 -8.83 -4.46 21.66
CA PHE A 140 -7.95 -5.48 22.20
C PHE A 140 -8.33 -5.83 23.64
N ALA A 141 -8.06 -7.07 24.05
CA ALA A 141 -8.25 -7.53 25.42
C ALA A 141 -6.88 -7.82 26.05
N LEU A 142 -6.63 -7.30 27.26
CA LEU A 142 -5.42 -7.59 28.03
C LEU A 142 -5.75 -8.57 29.16
N ARG A 143 -4.95 -9.64 29.29
CA ARG A 143 -5.02 -10.57 30.42
C ARG A 143 -3.79 -10.36 31.30
N PRO A 144 -3.94 -9.97 32.58
CA PRO A 144 -2.80 -9.83 33.48
C PRO A 144 -2.14 -11.19 33.72
N GLY A 145 -0.81 -11.21 33.70
CA GLY A 145 -0.01 -12.35 34.14
C GLY A 145 0.38 -12.21 35.61
N THR A 146 0.67 -13.33 36.26
CA THR A 146 1.29 -13.34 37.60
C THR A 146 2.80 -13.49 37.46
N ALA A 147 3.57 -12.71 38.20
CA ALA A 147 5.02 -12.82 38.30
C ALA A 147 5.43 -12.79 39.78
N ASP A 148 6.38 -13.64 40.18
CA ASP A 148 6.86 -13.73 41.55
C ASP A 148 7.39 -12.37 42.03
N GLY A 149 6.94 -11.93 43.21
CA GLY A 149 7.31 -10.63 43.79
C GLY A 149 6.48 -9.43 43.34
N VAL A 150 5.54 -9.59 42.41
CA VAL A 150 4.60 -8.52 42.03
C VAL A 150 3.36 -8.56 42.94
N MET A 151 3.41 -7.83 44.05
CA MET A 151 2.21 -7.49 44.83
C MET A 151 1.60 -6.20 44.27
N GLN A 152 0.31 -6.21 44.00
CA GLN A 152 -0.45 -5.14 43.36
C GLN A 152 -0.41 -3.85 44.20
N ASP A 153 0.30 -2.81 43.73
CA ASP A 153 0.18 -1.47 44.31
C ASP A 153 -1.03 -0.77 43.69
N GLY A 154 -2.20 -0.96 44.31
CA GLY A 154 -3.47 -0.50 43.77
C GLY A 154 -4.70 -0.93 44.56
N ALA A 155 -4.62 -0.95 45.89
CA ALA A 155 -5.82 -1.04 46.73
C ALA A 155 -6.47 0.35 46.83
N GLY A 156 -7.29 0.68 45.82
CA GLY A 156 -8.25 1.75 45.91
C GLY A 156 -9.19 1.52 47.10
N ASN A 157 -9.11 2.41 48.08
CA ASN A 157 -9.95 2.53 49.26
C ASN A 157 -11.45 2.54 48.89
N ARG A 158 -12.13 1.39 48.95
CA ARG A 158 -13.59 1.31 49.09
C ARG A 158 -13.95 1.49 50.57
N GLN A 159 -14.05 2.74 51.03
CA GLN A 159 -14.83 3.06 52.22
C GLN A 159 -16.26 3.40 51.76
N SER A 160 -17.11 2.38 51.75
CA SER A 160 -18.56 2.56 51.85
C SER A 160 -18.86 3.24 53.19
N ARG A 161 -19.21 4.52 53.19
CA ARG A 161 -19.89 5.15 54.31
C ARG A 161 -21.35 5.34 53.94
N ASN A 162 -22.15 4.38 54.39
CA ASN A 162 -23.59 4.50 54.56
C ASN A 162 -23.81 5.32 55.84
N LEU A 163 -24.48 6.47 55.76
CA LEU A 163 -25.12 7.09 56.90
C LEU A 163 -26.51 7.57 56.46
N SER A 164 -27.52 6.79 56.84
CA SER A 164 -28.85 7.29 57.15
C SER A 164 -28.75 8.00 58.50
N ILE A 165 -29.11 9.29 58.57
CA ILE A 165 -30.32 9.88 59.16
C ILE A 165 -30.50 11.23 58.46
#